data_AF-T0Z4A1-F1
#
_entry.id   AF-T0Z4A1-F1
#
_cell.length_a   1.000
_cell.length_b   1.000
_cell.length_c   1.000
_cell.angle_alpha   90.00
_cell.angle_beta   90.00
_cell.angle_gamma   90.00
#
_symmetry.space_group_name_H-M   'P 1'
#
loop_
_entity.id
_entity.type
_entity.pdbx_description
1 polymer ?
#
loop_
_entity_poly.entity_id
_entity_poly.type
_entity_poly.pdbx_seq_one_letter_code
_entity_poly.pdbx_strand_id
1 'polypeptide(L)'
;VAFLIIRMSPLMSQSVNASNALAIIGLITIAAAGLIMLTQTSIKVFLAWTTTAQMGFMLLECGLGLYSLAMLHLMTHSLYKAHAFLSSGSGVDIFRAPAVRPAQSTPTFWQWIVVLAFASLMTIGVGTAFGVALESQPALYALGTIVTVAMTQLLLQSFKAGMGVAFTLRTAGLSALVCTAYFSLHAAFHFMLETSLPAIRMVSSPTQFALVGLVMLTFFSILLIQQNLPNLAKYPMARRAYVHLYNGLYVDIPFSRLLQRFWPTQAAHYAQPKGVQS
;
A
#
# COMPACT_ATOMS: atom_id res chain seq x y z
N VAL A 1 2.62 -2.26 -16.66
CA VAL A 1 2.55 -0.78 -16.60
C VAL A 1 3.80 -0.18 -15.94
N ALA A 2 4.12 -0.54 -14.68
CA ALA A 2 5.30 -0.03 -13.99
C ALA A 2 6.61 -0.18 -14.80
N PHE A 3 6.88 -1.36 -15.37
CA PHE A 3 8.06 -1.57 -16.24
C PHE A 3 8.14 -0.60 -17.42
N LEU A 4 7.02 -0.34 -18.11
CA LEU A 4 6.98 0.57 -19.26
C LEU A 4 7.29 2.01 -18.81
N ILE A 5 6.74 2.44 -17.68
CA ILE A 5 6.99 3.78 -17.12
C ILE A 5 8.45 3.92 -16.70
N ILE A 6 9.03 2.90 -16.06
CA ILE A 6 10.47 2.88 -15.70
C ILE A 6 11.33 2.99 -16.96
N ARG A 7 10.99 2.29 -18.04
CA ARG A 7 11.68 2.43 -19.34
C ARG A 7 11.51 3.81 -19.97
N MET A 8 10.37 4.45 -19.76
CA MET A 8 10.10 5.82 -20.20
C MET A 8 10.60 6.88 -19.21
N SER A 9 11.37 6.51 -18.19
CA SER A 9 11.89 7.45 -17.19
C SER A 9 12.68 8.63 -17.79
N PRO A 10 13.47 8.51 -18.87
CA PRO A 10 14.16 9.66 -19.46
C PRO A 10 13.21 10.67 -20.11
N LEU A 11 12.02 10.25 -20.55
CA LEU A 11 10.98 11.14 -21.07
C LEU A 11 10.17 11.74 -19.92
N MET A 12 9.88 10.94 -18.90
CA MET A 12 9.14 11.37 -17.72
C MET A 12 9.91 12.43 -16.91
N SER A 13 11.24 12.31 -16.84
CA SER A 13 12.11 13.29 -16.18
C SER A 13 12.18 14.64 -16.90
N GLN A 14 11.77 14.73 -18.17
CA GLN A 14 11.71 15.99 -18.90
C GLN A 14 10.42 16.78 -18.64
N SER A 15 9.38 16.13 -18.12
CA SER A 15 8.08 16.76 -17.85
C SER A 15 7.63 16.54 -16.41
N VAL A 16 7.83 17.58 -15.59
CA VAL A 16 7.37 17.60 -14.19
C VAL A 16 5.85 17.42 -14.10
N ASN A 17 5.09 17.99 -15.04
CA ASN A 17 3.64 17.86 -15.08
C ASN A 17 3.18 16.42 -15.32
N ALA A 18 3.87 15.69 -16.22
CA ALA A 18 3.55 14.29 -16.47
C ALA A 18 3.86 13.41 -15.24
N SER A 19 5.00 13.65 -14.59
CA SER A 19 5.37 12.95 -13.34
C SER A 19 4.37 13.22 -12.21
N ASN A 20 3.97 14.48 -12.02
CA ASN A 20 2.99 14.88 -11.01
C ASN A 20 1.61 14.27 -11.28
N ALA A 21 1.15 14.29 -12.53
CA ALA A 21 -0.12 13.66 -12.92
C ALA A 21 -0.09 12.16 -12.61
N LEU A 22 1.02 11.49 -12.93
CA LEU A 22 1.20 10.07 -12.64
C LEU A 22 1.16 9.79 -11.13
N ALA A 23 1.85 10.61 -10.33
CA ALA A 23 1.85 10.50 -8.87
C ALA A 23 0.44 10.69 -8.28
N ILE A 24 -0.32 11.67 -8.77
CA ILE A 24 -1.71 11.92 -8.33
C ILE A 24 -2.61 10.72 -8.67
N ILE A 25 -2.51 10.19 -9.88
CA ILE A 25 -3.28 9.00 -10.29
C ILE A 25 -2.90 7.79 -9.41
N GLY A 26 -1.61 7.57 -9.17
CA GLY A 26 -1.12 6.52 -8.26
C GLY A 26 -1.67 6.70 -6.84
N LEU A 27 -1.63 7.92 -6.31
CA LEU A 27 -2.10 8.26 -4.96
C LEU A 27 -3.62 8.04 -4.80
N ILE A 28 -4.42 8.46 -5.77
CA ILE A 28 -5.86 8.22 -5.76
C ILE A 28 -6.14 6.72 -5.82
N THR A 29 -5.40 5.99 -6.66
CA THR A 29 -5.58 4.54 -6.85
C THR A 29 -5.27 3.78 -5.57
N ILE A 30 -4.12 4.04 -4.93
CA ILE A 30 -3.75 3.37 -3.68
C ILE A 30 -4.70 3.77 -2.54
N ALA A 31 -5.14 5.03 -2.48
CA ALA A 31 -6.09 5.48 -1.46
C ALA A 31 -7.45 4.79 -1.59
N ALA A 32 -8.01 4.77 -2.80
CA ALA A 32 -9.29 4.11 -3.08
C ALA A 32 -9.20 2.60 -2.83
N ALA A 33 -8.17 1.94 -3.39
CA ALA A 33 -7.99 0.51 -3.23
C ALA A 33 -7.74 0.12 -1.76
N GLY A 34 -6.94 0.90 -1.04
CA GLY A 34 -6.65 0.69 0.39
C GLY A 34 -7.90 0.80 1.26
N LEU A 35 -8.78 1.77 0.98
CA LEU A 35 -10.04 1.93 1.73
C LEU A 35 -11.06 0.83 1.39
N ILE A 36 -11.21 0.50 0.10
CA ILE A 36 -12.14 -0.54 -0.34
C ILE A 36 -11.71 -1.90 0.23
N MET A 37 -10.41 -2.21 0.18
CA MET A 37 -9.86 -3.46 0.69
C MET A 37 -10.25 -3.73 2.16
N LEU A 38 -10.39 -2.69 3.00
CA LEU A 38 -10.77 -2.82 4.41
C LEU A 38 -12.23 -3.22 4.63
N THR A 39 -13.11 -2.98 3.65
CA THR A 39 -14.53 -3.31 3.76
C THR A 39 -14.88 -4.64 3.08
N GLN A 40 -14.00 -5.20 2.26
CA GLN A 40 -14.27 -6.42 1.50
C GLN A 40 -14.29 -7.66 2.40
N THR A 41 -15.38 -8.43 2.34
CA THR A 41 -15.56 -9.70 3.06
C THR A 41 -15.12 -10.91 2.23
N SER A 42 -15.11 -10.79 0.90
CA SER A 42 -14.69 -11.86 -0.01
C SER A 42 -13.17 -11.84 -0.22
N ILE A 43 -12.50 -12.96 0.08
CA ILE A 43 -11.05 -13.14 -0.09
C ILE A 43 -10.63 -12.85 -1.54
N LYS A 44 -11.44 -13.27 -2.53
CA LYS A 44 -11.14 -13.06 -3.96
C LYS A 44 -11.14 -11.58 -4.32
N VAL A 45 -12.11 -10.83 -3.81
CA VAL A 45 -12.25 -9.39 -4.08
C VAL A 45 -11.18 -8.62 -3.31
N PHE A 46 -10.92 -8.99 -2.06
CA PHE A 46 -9.79 -8.48 -1.27
C PHE A 46 -8.47 -8.62 -2.03
N LEU A 47 -8.17 -9.81 -2.57
CA LEU A 47 -6.93 -10.07 -3.32
C LEU A 47 -6.85 -9.23 -4.61
N ALA A 48 -7.97 -9.01 -5.30
CA ALA A 48 -8.00 -8.11 -6.46
C ALA A 48 -7.63 -6.68 -6.06
N TRP A 49 -8.25 -6.13 -5.01
CA TRP A 49 -7.95 -4.78 -4.53
C TRP A 49 -6.53 -4.64 -3.98
N THR A 50 -5.94 -5.67 -3.37
CA THR A 50 -4.52 -5.63 -2.97
C THR A 50 -3.60 -5.45 -4.19
N THR A 51 -3.92 -6.10 -5.31
CA THR A 51 -3.13 -5.94 -6.55
C THR A 51 -3.32 -4.54 -7.13
N THR A 52 -4.53 -3.99 -7.11
CA THR A 52 -4.81 -2.61 -7.52
C THR A 52 -4.05 -1.61 -6.65
N ALA A 53 -4.04 -1.79 -5.32
CA ALA A 53 -3.31 -0.94 -4.40
C ALA A 53 -1.80 -0.97 -4.66
N GLN A 54 -1.22 -2.15 -4.89
CA GLN A 54 0.21 -2.28 -5.17
C GLN A 54 0.59 -1.71 -6.54
N MET A 55 -0.24 -1.90 -7.57
CA MET A 55 -0.01 -1.25 -8.86
C MET A 55 -0.10 0.28 -8.74
N GLY A 56 -1.09 0.79 -8.00
CA GLY A 56 -1.21 2.22 -7.69
C GLY A 56 -0.01 2.75 -6.93
N PHE A 57 0.55 1.96 -6.01
CA PHE A 57 1.74 2.34 -5.27
C PHE A 57 2.98 2.40 -6.17
N MET A 58 3.20 1.41 -7.05
CA MET A 58 4.28 1.45 -8.04
C MET A 58 4.17 2.67 -8.99
N LEU A 59 2.94 3.07 -9.35
CA LEU A 59 2.71 4.28 -10.14
C LEU A 59 3.08 5.54 -9.35
N LEU A 60 2.73 5.59 -8.07
CA LEU A 60 3.11 6.68 -7.18
C LEU A 60 4.64 6.78 -7.04
N GLU A 61 5.33 5.66 -6.81
CA GLU A 61 6.79 5.60 -6.71
C GLU A 61 7.46 6.13 -7.99
N CYS A 62 6.97 5.71 -9.17
CA CYS A 62 7.43 6.22 -10.46
C CYS A 62 7.13 7.72 -10.64
N GLY A 63 5.97 8.18 -10.19
CA GLY A 63 5.55 9.58 -10.28
C GLY A 63 6.33 10.52 -9.34
N LEU A 64 6.85 9.97 -8.23
CA LEU A 64 7.76 10.67 -7.31
C LEU A 64 9.24 10.57 -7.76
N GLY A 65 9.53 9.94 -8.89
CA GLY A 65 10.89 9.79 -9.42
C GLY A 65 11.72 8.72 -8.70
N LEU A 66 11.11 7.94 -7.82
CA LEU A 66 11.74 6.85 -7.08
C LEU A 66 11.78 5.58 -7.94
N TYR A 67 12.36 5.67 -9.15
CA TYR A 67 12.32 4.59 -10.14
C TYR A 67 13.07 3.33 -9.69
N SER A 68 14.20 3.48 -9.01
CA SER A 68 14.95 2.36 -8.42
C SER A 68 14.12 1.63 -7.37
N LEU A 69 13.34 2.37 -6.59
CA LEU A 69 12.42 1.82 -5.60
C LEU A 69 11.22 1.13 -6.25
N ALA A 70 10.65 1.71 -7.31
CA ALA A 70 9.58 1.07 -8.09
C ALA A 70 10.03 -0.24 -8.75
N MET A 71 11.26 -0.30 -9.24
CA MET A 71 11.86 -1.53 -9.77
C MET A 71 12.05 -2.56 -8.67
N LEU A 72 12.53 -2.13 -7.51
CA LEU A 72 12.66 -2.99 -6.34
C LEU A 72 11.29 -3.55 -5.92
N HIS A 73 10.27 -2.70 -5.82
CA HIS A 73 8.90 -3.09 -5.51
C HIS A 73 8.39 -4.13 -6.51
N LEU A 74 8.60 -3.90 -7.80
CA LEU A 74 8.18 -4.83 -8.85
C LEU A 74 8.83 -6.21 -8.70
N MET A 75 10.12 -6.25 -8.37
CA MET A 75 10.84 -7.49 -8.10
C MET A 75 10.31 -8.20 -6.86
N THR A 76 10.21 -7.50 -5.72
CA THR A 76 9.74 -8.09 -4.46
C THR A 76 8.29 -8.58 -4.56
N HIS A 77 7.42 -7.84 -5.25
CA HIS A 77 6.05 -8.27 -5.53
C HIS A 77 5.99 -9.55 -6.37
N SER A 78 6.80 -9.62 -7.43
CA SER A 78 6.84 -10.78 -8.31
C SER A 78 7.33 -12.03 -7.56
N LEU A 79 8.37 -11.87 -6.73
CA LEU A 79 8.88 -12.93 -5.86
C LEU A 79 7.84 -13.38 -4.82
N TYR A 80 7.15 -12.43 -4.18
CA TYR A 80 6.08 -12.74 -3.23
C TYR A 80 4.94 -13.53 -3.90
N LYS A 81 4.51 -13.13 -5.09
CA LYS A 81 3.48 -13.85 -5.85
C LYS A 81 3.94 -15.24 -6.29
N ALA A 82 5.19 -15.40 -6.73
CA ALA A 82 5.76 -16.70 -7.05
C ALA A 82 5.81 -17.61 -5.81
N HIS A 83 6.23 -17.09 -4.67
CA HIS A 83 6.22 -17.80 -3.40
C HIS A 83 4.79 -18.20 -2.98
N ALA A 84 3.82 -17.30 -3.09
CA ALA A 84 2.42 -17.62 -2.78
C ALA A 84 1.86 -18.73 -3.69
N PHE A 85 2.23 -18.74 -4.97
CA PHE A 85 1.84 -19.79 -5.90
C PHE A 85 2.48 -21.14 -5.54
N LEU A 86 3.80 -21.17 -5.28
CA LEU A 86 4.50 -22.39 -4.86
C LEU A 86 3.98 -22.93 -3.53
N SER A 87 3.70 -22.05 -2.56
CA SER A 87 3.17 -22.42 -1.25
C SER A 87 1.70 -22.87 -1.29
N SER A 88 0.93 -22.50 -2.32
CA SER A 88 -0.46 -22.96 -2.45
C SER A 88 -0.57 -24.47 -2.69
N GLY A 89 0.48 -25.09 -3.24
CA GLY A 89 0.57 -26.54 -3.42
C GLY A 89 0.86 -27.31 -2.11
N SER A 90 1.50 -26.68 -1.12
CA SER A 90 1.83 -27.28 0.18
C SER A 90 0.93 -26.80 1.33
N GLY A 91 -0.04 -25.92 1.04
CA GLY A 91 -0.80 -25.16 2.04
C GLY A 91 -2.05 -25.82 2.59
N VAL A 92 -2.37 -27.07 2.22
CA VAL A 92 -3.58 -27.77 2.70
C VAL A 92 -3.55 -27.95 4.22
N ASP A 93 -2.38 -28.07 4.83
CA ASP A 93 -2.24 -28.25 6.28
C ASP A 93 -2.50 -26.96 7.09
N ILE A 94 -2.33 -25.78 6.50
CA ILE A 94 -2.52 -24.48 7.17
C ILE A 94 -4.03 -24.17 7.36
N PHE A 95 -4.89 -24.64 6.47
CA PHE A 95 -6.35 -24.45 6.58
C PHE A 95 -7.01 -25.34 7.65
N ARG A 96 -6.27 -26.27 8.25
CA ARG A 96 -6.72 -27.14 9.34
C ARG A 96 -6.42 -26.57 10.74
N ALA A 97 -5.67 -25.48 10.82
CA ALA A 97 -5.40 -24.79 12.08
C ALA A 97 -6.69 -24.18 12.65
N PRO A 98 -7.00 -24.37 13.95
CA PRO A 98 -8.12 -23.71 14.59
C PRO A 98 -8.02 -22.19 14.39
N ALA A 99 -9.12 -21.54 14.02
CA ALA A 99 -9.16 -20.09 13.90
C ALA A 99 -8.83 -19.45 15.26
N VAL A 100 -7.57 -19.07 15.45
CA VAL A 100 -7.15 -18.27 16.61
C VAL A 100 -7.84 -16.94 16.45
N ARG A 101 -8.86 -16.68 17.29
CA ARG A 101 -9.45 -15.34 17.41
C ARG A 101 -8.41 -14.49 18.13
N PRO A 102 -7.71 -13.54 17.46
CA PRO A 102 -6.82 -12.66 18.19
C PRO A 102 -7.69 -11.81 19.12
N ALA A 103 -7.39 -11.81 20.42
CA ALA A 103 -7.98 -10.86 21.35
C ALA A 103 -7.56 -9.46 20.89
N GLN A 104 -8.49 -8.70 20.29
CA GLN A 104 -8.20 -7.38 19.73
C GLN A 104 -8.17 -6.34 20.85
N SER A 105 -7.07 -6.28 21.60
CA SER A 105 -6.78 -5.12 22.43
C SER A 105 -6.43 -3.95 21.50
N THR A 106 -7.26 -2.91 21.50
CA THR A 106 -6.93 -1.65 20.83
C THR A 106 -5.80 -0.99 21.60
N PRO A 107 -4.67 -0.64 20.96
CA PRO A 107 -3.57 0.04 21.63
C PRO A 107 -4.07 1.37 22.23
N THR A 108 -3.58 1.70 23.43
CA THR A 108 -3.91 2.97 24.08
C THR A 108 -3.29 4.14 23.29
N PHE A 109 -3.91 5.32 23.34
CA PHE A 109 -3.41 6.54 22.69
C PHE A 109 -1.91 6.80 22.95
N TRP A 110 -1.47 6.66 24.20
CA TRP A 110 -0.06 6.82 24.57
C TRP A 110 0.87 5.76 23.96
N GLN A 111 0.43 4.50 23.94
CA GLN A 111 1.20 3.42 23.30
C GLN A 111 1.36 3.68 21.79
N TRP A 112 0.32 4.23 21.16
CA TRP A 112 0.36 4.58 19.75
C TRP A 112 1.38 5.69 19.45
N ILE A 113 1.42 6.75 20.26
CA ILE A 113 2.41 7.82 20.15
C ILE A 113 3.83 7.27 20.34
N VAL A 114 4.06 6.44 21.35
CA VAL A 114 5.38 5.86 21.62
C VAL A 114 5.84 4.98 20.45
N VAL A 115 4.96 4.16 19.90
CA VAL A 115 5.28 3.30 18.75
C VAL A 115 5.58 4.14 17.51
N LEU A 116 4.79 5.17 17.24
CA LEU A 116 5.00 6.07 16.11
C LEU A 116 6.34 6.80 16.24
N ALA A 117 6.67 7.30 17.43
CA ALA A 117 7.93 7.98 17.71
C ALA A 117 9.12 7.02 17.54
N PHE A 118 9.03 5.81 18.09
CA PHE A 118 10.06 4.78 17.94
C PHE A 118 10.25 4.37 16.48
N ALA A 119 9.17 4.15 15.73
CA ALA A 119 9.21 3.82 14.31
C ALA A 119 9.84 4.94 13.48
N SER A 120 9.52 6.21 13.79
CA SER A 120 10.10 7.39 13.14
C SER A 120 11.60 7.49 13.41
N LEU A 121 12.02 7.37 14.67
CA LEU A 121 13.42 7.40 15.08
C LEU A 121 14.23 6.28 14.43
N MET A 122 13.69 5.06 14.41
CA MET A 122 14.32 3.92 13.76
C MET A 122 14.48 4.16 12.26
N THR A 123 13.44 4.66 11.59
CA THR A 123 13.47 4.92 10.14
C THR A 123 14.47 6.02 9.78
N ILE A 124 14.52 7.10 10.56
CA ILE A 124 15.49 8.19 10.37
C ILE A 124 16.91 7.70 10.68
N GLY A 125 17.11 6.99 11.78
CA GLY A 125 18.42 6.46 12.19
C GLY A 125 19.01 5.49 11.18
N VAL A 126 18.21 4.54 10.69
CA VAL A 126 18.66 3.62 9.63
C VAL A 126 18.84 4.36 8.31
N GLY A 127 17.89 5.21 7.91
CA GLY A 127 17.99 5.98 6.66
C GLY A 127 19.25 6.84 6.59
N THR A 128 19.57 7.55 7.67
CA THR A 128 20.80 8.37 7.75
C THR A 128 22.06 7.51 7.72
N ALA A 129 22.08 6.34 8.36
CA ALA A 129 23.20 5.40 8.31
C ALA A 129 23.50 4.89 6.88
N PHE A 130 22.46 4.79 6.03
CA PHE A 130 22.59 4.43 4.62
C PHE A 130 22.80 5.64 3.69
N GLY A 131 23.06 6.83 4.23
CA GLY A 131 23.36 8.03 3.43
C GLY A 131 22.15 8.73 2.83
N VAL A 132 20.93 8.44 3.31
CA VAL A 132 19.71 9.14 2.87
C VAL A 132 19.66 10.52 3.52
N ALA A 133 20.18 11.52 2.82
CA ALA A 133 20.12 12.92 3.26
C ALA A 133 18.75 13.54 2.92
N LEU A 134 17.87 13.64 3.92
CA LEU A 134 16.51 14.20 3.79
C LEU A 134 16.50 15.63 3.20
N GLU A 135 17.59 16.38 3.35
CA GLU A 135 17.68 17.78 2.92
C GLU A 135 17.80 17.96 1.40
N SER A 136 18.18 16.90 0.67
CA SER A 136 18.53 17.01 -0.76
C SER A 136 17.34 16.77 -1.71
N GLN A 137 16.32 16.00 -1.30
CA GLN A 137 15.25 15.56 -2.20
C GLN A 137 13.89 15.41 -1.48
N PRO A 138 12.84 16.13 -1.90
CA PRO A 138 11.54 16.08 -1.24
C PRO A 138 10.86 14.70 -1.30
N ALA A 139 11.15 13.90 -2.33
CA ALA A 139 10.61 12.54 -2.48
C ALA A 139 11.05 11.59 -1.35
N LEU A 140 12.20 11.84 -0.71
CA LEU A 140 12.70 11.03 0.41
C LEU A 140 11.85 11.19 1.67
N TYR A 141 11.18 12.33 1.87
CA TYR A 141 10.23 12.49 2.97
C TYR A 141 9.00 11.58 2.80
N ALA A 142 8.50 11.42 1.57
CA ALA A 142 7.40 10.49 1.29
C ALA A 142 7.83 9.05 1.59
N LEU A 143 9.02 8.66 1.11
CA LEU A 143 9.61 7.35 1.38
C LEU A 143 9.74 7.06 2.88
N GLY A 144 10.37 7.96 3.63
CA GLY A 144 10.54 7.83 5.08
C GLY A 144 9.21 7.72 5.82
N THR A 145 8.19 8.44 5.36
CA THR A 145 6.83 8.35 5.92
C THR A 145 6.19 7.00 5.66
N ILE A 146 6.29 6.46 4.44
CA ILE A 146 5.72 5.15 4.09
C ILE A 146 6.40 4.05 4.91
N VAL A 147 7.73 4.08 5.04
CA VAL A 147 8.47 3.11 5.87
C VAL A 147 8.07 3.26 7.34
N THR A 148 7.96 4.48 7.85
CA THR A 148 7.52 4.74 9.23
C THR A 148 6.13 4.18 9.49
N VAL A 149 5.18 4.37 8.55
CA VAL A 149 3.82 3.81 8.63
C VAL A 149 3.86 2.28 8.64
N ALA A 150 4.67 1.65 7.77
CA ALA A 150 4.83 0.20 7.73
C ALA A 150 5.42 -0.36 9.04
N MET A 151 6.46 0.29 9.58
CA MET A 151 7.07 -0.09 10.85
C MET A 151 6.11 0.09 12.02
N THR A 152 5.34 1.18 12.02
CA THR A 152 4.28 1.42 13.00
C THR A 152 3.24 0.29 12.96
N GLN A 153 2.83 -0.16 11.77
CA GLN A 153 1.89 -1.28 11.66
C GLN A 153 2.45 -2.60 12.21
N LEU A 154 3.72 -2.92 11.92
CA LEU A 154 4.38 -4.11 12.45
C LEU A 154 4.51 -4.06 13.98
N LEU A 155 4.94 -2.93 14.53
CA LEU A 155 5.09 -2.75 15.97
C LEU A 155 3.74 -2.75 16.69
N LEU A 156 2.68 -2.17 16.10
CA LEU A 156 1.35 -2.21 16.70
C LEU A 156 0.75 -3.62 16.76
N GLN A 157 1.25 -4.58 15.95
CA GLN A 157 0.87 -5.99 16.10
C GLN A 157 1.40 -6.59 17.41
N SER A 158 2.47 -6.04 18.00
CA SER A 158 3.03 -6.54 19.26
C SER A 158 2.08 -6.36 20.44
N PHE A 159 1.21 -5.36 20.37
CA PHE A 159 0.23 -5.03 21.42
C PHE A 159 -1.11 -5.75 21.24
N LYS A 160 -1.34 -6.35 20.07
CA LYS A 160 -2.55 -7.16 19.80
C LYS A 160 -2.45 -8.57 20.37
N ALA A 161 -1.30 -8.93 20.92
CA ALA A 161 -1.13 -10.15 21.69
C ALA A 161 -0.74 -9.73 23.10
N GLY A 162 -1.46 -10.19 24.13
CA GLY A 162 -1.08 -10.02 25.55
C GLY A 162 0.21 -10.78 25.92
N MET A 163 1.17 -10.85 25.00
CA MET A 163 2.46 -11.49 25.15
C MET A 163 3.43 -10.47 25.74
N GLY A 164 4.08 -10.84 26.84
CA GLY A 164 4.91 -9.93 27.65
C GLY A 164 6.11 -9.31 26.92
N VAL A 165 6.94 -8.59 27.69
CA VAL A 165 8.08 -7.78 27.20
C VAL A 165 8.98 -8.50 26.19
N ALA A 166 9.19 -9.81 26.34
CA ALA A 166 9.99 -10.61 25.42
C ALA A 166 9.42 -10.64 23.98
N PHE A 167 8.10 -10.65 23.81
CA PHE A 167 7.47 -10.59 22.49
C PHE A 167 7.60 -9.21 21.86
N THR A 168 7.39 -8.15 22.64
CA THR A 168 7.60 -6.76 22.20
C THR A 168 9.04 -6.52 21.75
N LEU A 169 10.02 -7.07 22.48
CA LEU A 169 11.43 -6.98 22.11
C LEU A 169 11.73 -7.74 20.81
N ARG A 170 11.14 -8.93 20.61
CA ARG A 170 11.28 -9.69 19.36
C ARG A 170 10.67 -8.95 18.17
N THR A 171 9.47 -8.38 18.33
CA THR A 171 8.84 -7.59 17.27
C THR A 171 9.64 -6.33 16.95
N ALA A 172 10.20 -5.66 17.97
CA ALA A 172 11.09 -4.52 17.76
C ALA A 172 12.36 -4.90 17.02
N GLY A 173 13.00 -6.02 17.39
CA GLY A 173 14.16 -6.57 16.68
C GLY A 173 13.84 -6.94 15.23
N LEU A 174 12.68 -7.57 14.99
CA LEU A 174 12.21 -7.87 13.64
C LEU A 174 11.95 -6.60 12.83
N SER A 175 11.31 -5.58 13.41
CA SER A 175 11.09 -4.30 12.74
C SER A 175 12.40 -3.60 12.38
N ALA A 176 13.41 -3.63 13.27
CA ALA A 176 14.73 -3.10 12.96
C ALA A 176 15.42 -3.87 11.83
N LEU A 177 15.30 -5.20 11.83
CA LEU A 177 15.83 -6.05 10.76
C LEU A 177 15.15 -5.75 9.42
N VAL A 178 13.81 -5.66 9.39
CA VAL A 178 13.05 -5.35 8.18
C VAL A 178 13.36 -3.95 7.66
N CYS A 179 13.48 -2.96 8.55
CA CYS A 179 13.86 -1.60 8.19
C CYS A 179 15.27 -1.54 7.58
N THR A 180 16.24 -2.22 8.22
CA THR A 180 17.62 -2.31 7.72
C THR A 180 17.67 -3.03 6.37
N ALA A 181 16.99 -4.17 6.24
CA ALA A 181 16.91 -4.91 4.99
C ALA A 181 16.30 -4.06 3.87
N TYR A 182 15.24 -3.29 4.17
CA TYR A 182 14.62 -2.37 3.21
C TYR A 182 15.59 -1.31 2.70
N PHE A 183 16.28 -0.60 3.60
CA PHE A 183 17.25 0.43 3.20
C PHE A 183 18.49 -0.15 2.52
N SER A 184 18.99 -1.31 2.95
CA SER A 184 20.06 -2.04 2.25
C SER A 184 19.67 -2.39 0.82
N LEU A 185 18.48 -2.94 0.64
CA LEU A 185 17.99 -3.36 -0.67
C LEU A 185 17.72 -2.16 -1.57
N HIS A 186 17.20 -1.07 -1.01
CA HIS A 186 17.05 0.21 -1.70
C HIS A 186 18.40 0.77 -2.16
N ALA A 187 19.40 0.80 -1.27
CA ALA A 187 20.74 1.26 -1.59
C ALA A 187 21.41 0.38 -2.66
N ALA A 188 21.24 -0.95 -2.58
CA ALA A 188 21.74 -1.87 -3.59
C ALA A 188 21.10 -1.61 -4.97
N PHE A 189 19.78 -1.45 -5.04
CA PHE A 189 19.09 -1.15 -6.30
C PHE A 189 19.46 0.24 -6.84
N HIS A 190 19.61 1.23 -5.96
CA HIS A 190 20.09 2.55 -6.36
C HIS A 190 21.47 2.45 -7.00
N PHE A 191 22.42 1.78 -6.34
CA PHE A 191 23.77 1.55 -6.86
C PHE A 191 23.78 0.80 -8.20
N MET A 192 22.97 -0.26 -8.33
CA MET A 192 22.92 -1.05 -9.57
C MET A 192 22.28 -0.29 -10.76
N LEU A 193 21.36 0.63 -10.49
CA LEU A 193 20.58 1.33 -11.52
C LEU A 193 21.03 2.77 -11.77
N GLU A 194 22.01 3.28 -11.01
CA GLU A 194 22.49 4.66 -11.11
C GLU A 194 22.97 5.02 -12.52
N THR A 195 23.56 4.08 -13.24
CA THR A 195 24.03 4.28 -14.62
C THR A 195 22.91 4.19 -15.66
N SER A 196 21.77 3.59 -15.31
CA SER A 196 20.70 3.24 -16.24
C SER A 196 19.45 4.11 -16.09
N LEU A 197 19.28 4.78 -14.95
CA LEU A 197 18.15 5.65 -14.66
C LEU A 197 18.61 7.10 -14.56
N PRO A 198 17.83 8.06 -15.06
CA PRO A 198 18.18 9.47 -14.91
C PRO A 198 18.29 9.82 -13.42
N ALA A 199 19.34 10.58 -13.07
CA ALA A 199 19.48 11.15 -11.73
C ALA A 199 18.18 11.86 -11.34
N ILE A 200 17.71 11.65 -10.12
CA ILE A 200 16.47 12.21 -9.57
C ILE A 200 16.58 13.74 -9.57
N ARG A 201 16.29 14.39 -10.70
CA ARG A 201 16.22 15.84 -10.85
C ARG A 201 14.77 16.27 -10.79
N MET A 202 14.14 16.07 -9.64
CA MET A 202 12.91 16.77 -9.38
C MET A 202 13.25 18.11 -8.75
N VAL A 203 13.01 19.17 -9.52
CA VAL A 203 13.18 20.56 -9.10
C VAL A 203 12.37 20.77 -7.83
N SER A 204 13.01 21.23 -6.76
CA SER A 204 12.40 21.63 -5.49
C SER A 204 11.36 22.73 -5.70
N SER A 205 10.18 22.35 -6.17
CA SER A 205 9.08 23.21 -6.52
C SER A 205 8.01 23.15 -5.43
N PRO A 206 7.29 24.26 -5.15
CA PRO A 206 6.23 24.27 -4.14
C PRO A 206 5.15 23.20 -4.37
N THR A 207 4.84 22.92 -5.64
CA THR A 207 3.87 21.90 -6.03
C THR A 207 4.31 20.49 -5.66
N GLN A 208 5.60 20.20 -5.70
CA GLN A 208 6.14 18.91 -5.30
C GLN A 208 6.09 18.71 -3.79
N PHE A 209 6.40 19.74 -2.99
CA PHE A 209 6.21 19.68 -1.54
C PHE A 209 4.73 19.48 -1.17
N ALA A 210 3.81 20.15 -1.87
CA ALA A 210 2.39 19.94 -1.69
C ALA A 210 1.97 18.49 -2.01
N LEU A 211 2.49 17.92 -3.10
CA LEU A 211 2.24 16.53 -3.47
C LEU A 211 2.79 15.54 -2.43
N VAL A 212 4.04 15.74 -1.98
CA VAL A 212 4.64 14.92 -0.92
C VAL A 212 3.84 15.02 0.38
N GLY A 213 3.45 16.23 0.77
CA GLY A 213 2.58 16.45 1.94
C GLY A 213 1.25 15.73 1.80
N LEU A 214 0.64 15.73 0.60
CA LEU A 214 -0.59 15.00 0.31
C LEU A 214 -0.38 13.48 0.44
N VAL A 215 0.73 12.94 -0.09
CA VAL A 215 1.09 11.52 0.05
C VAL A 215 1.21 11.15 1.53
N MET A 216 1.98 11.91 2.30
CA MET A 216 2.16 11.70 3.74
C MET A 216 0.81 11.70 4.47
N LEU A 217 -0.03 12.70 4.20
CA LEU A 217 -1.35 12.83 4.78
C LEU A 217 -2.26 11.65 4.41
N THR A 218 -2.23 11.18 3.16
CA THR A 218 -3.02 10.02 2.72
C THR A 218 -2.61 8.74 3.43
N PHE A 219 -1.31 8.41 3.46
CA PHE A 219 -0.84 7.18 4.12
C PHE A 219 -1.09 7.22 5.64
N PHE A 220 -0.88 8.38 6.26
CA PHE A 220 -1.18 8.57 7.67
C PHE A 220 -2.68 8.46 7.96
N SER A 221 -3.54 9.02 7.11
CA SER A 221 -4.99 8.90 7.24
C SER A 221 -5.46 7.45 7.09
N ILE A 222 -4.91 6.71 6.13
CA ILE A 222 -5.20 5.29 5.96
C ILE A 222 -4.76 4.50 7.20
N LEU A 223 -3.57 4.78 7.75
CA LEU A 223 -3.12 4.16 9.00
C LEU A 223 -4.11 4.43 10.15
N LEU A 224 -4.54 5.67 10.32
CA LEU A 224 -5.51 6.04 11.38
C LEU A 224 -6.85 5.33 11.20
N ILE A 225 -7.36 5.25 9.97
CA ILE A 225 -8.61 4.56 9.65
C ILE A 225 -8.49 3.06 9.95
N GLN A 226 -7.38 2.43 9.55
CA GLN A 226 -7.13 1.01 9.80
C GLN A 226 -7.07 0.67 11.29
N GLN A 227 -6.44 1.52 12.11
CA GLN A 227 -6.32 1.29 13.54
C GLN A 227 -7.62 1.58 14.30
N ASN A 228 -8.39 2.58 13.87
CA ASN A 228 -9.61 3.00 14.54
C ASN A 228 -10.89 2.38 13.97
N LEU A 229 -10.80 1.45 13.02
CA LEU A 229 -11.94 0.84 12.32
C LEU A 229 -13.07 0.38 13.28
N PRO A 230 -12.79 -0.29 14.42
CA PRO A 230 -13.85 -0.70 15.36
C PRO A 230 -14.58 0.47 16.00
N ASN A 231 -13.89 1.59 16.24
CA ASN A 231 -14.49 2.80 16.79
C ASN A 231 -15.21 3.62 15.72
N LEU A 232 -14.68 3.67 14.49
CA LEU A 232 -15.33 4.35 13.36
C LEU A 232 -16.69 3.73 13.06
N ALA A 233 -16.82 2.40 13.17
CA ALA A 233 -18.09 1.69 12.92
C ALA A 233 -19.27 2.16 13.80
N LYS A 234 -19.01 2.86 14.92
CA LYS A 234 -20.03 3.44 15.81
C LYS A 234 -20.70 4.69 15.21
N TYR A 235 -20.02 5.41 14.33
CA TYR A 235 -20.53 6.66 13.77
C TYR A 235 -21.41 6.42 12.53
N PRO A 236 -22.55 7.12 12.38
CA PRO A 236 -23.47 6.91 11.27
C PRO A 236 -22.87 7.29 9.91
N MET A 237 -22.00 8.31 9.86
CA MET A 237 -21.30 8.71 8.63
C MET A 237 -20.34 7.63 8.14
N ALA A 238 -19.59 7.02 9.05
CA ALA A 238 -18.67 5.92 8.73
C ALA A 238 -19.43 4.69 8.22
N ARG A 239 -20.63 4.40 8.77
CA ARG A 239 -21.49 3.33 8.27
C ARG A 239 -21.99 3.59 6.85
N ARG A 240 -22.30 4.85 6.50
CA ARG A 240 -22.65 5.22 5.10
C ARG A 240 -21.45 5.08 4.17
N ALA A 241 -20.28 5.60 4.57
CA ALA A 241 -19.05 5.46 3.81
C ALA A 241 -18.66 3.98 3.60
N TYR A 242 -18.86 3.14 4.62
CA TYR A 242 -18.64 1.70 4.55
C TYR A 242 -19.47 1.06 3.43
N VAL A 243 -20.75 1.41 3.29
CA VAL A 243 -21.61 0.86 2.22
C VAL A 243 -21.07 1.24 0.83
N HIS A 244 -20.63 2.48 0.64
CA HIS A 244 -20.06 2.93 -0.62
C HIS A 244 -18.73 2.22 -0.93
N LEU A 245 -17.86 2.07 0.06
CA LEU A 245 -16.58 1.37 -0.08
C LEU A 245 -16.78 -0.12 -0.31
N TYR A 246 -17.74 -0.75 0.36
CA TYR A 246 -18.09 -2.17 0.17
C TYR A 246 -18.52 -2.46 -1.27
N ASN A 247 -19.30 -1.54 -1.87
CA ASN A 247 -19.70 -1.60 -3.28
C ASN A 247 -18.61 -1.13 -4.26
N GLY A 248 -17.34 -1.02 -3.81
CA GLY A 248 -16.22 -0.64 -4.67
C GLY A 248 -16.33 0.76 -5.26
N LEU A 249 -16.95 1.69 -4.53
CA LEU A 249 -17.27 3.06 -4.99
C LEU A 249 -18.11 3.09 -6.28
N TYR A 250 -18.81 2.00 -6.60
CA TYR A 250 -19.57 1.82 -7.83
C TYR A 250 -18.75 2.03 -9.11
N VAL A 251 -17.44 1.81 -9.07
CA VAL A 251 -16.56 1.96 -10.24
C VAL A 251 -17.01 1.06 -11.40
N ASP A 252 -17.69 -0.05 -11.09
CA ASP A 252 -18.27 -0.96 -12.07
C ASP A 252 -19.40 -0.31 -12.91
N ILE A 253 -20.13 0.69 -12.39
CA ILE A 253 -21.26 1.31 -13.10
C ILE A 253 -20.81 2.18 -14.29
N PRO A 254 -19.91 3.17 -14.15
CA PRO A 254 -19.42 3.92 -15.30
C PRO A 254 -18.64 3.02 -16.26
N PHE A 255 -17.89 2.04 -15.75
CA PHE A 255 -17.15 1.10 -16.59
C PHE A 255 -18.07 0.19 -17.40
N SER A 256 -19.11 -0.38 -16.80
CA SER A 256 -20.11 -1.19 -17.49
C SER A 256 -20.92 -0.38 -18.51
N ARG A 257 -21.28 0.87 -18.19
CA ARG A 257 -21.93 1.78 -19.16
C ARG A 257 -21.01 2.10 -20.33
N LEU A 258 -19.72 2.32 -20.08
CA LEU A 258 -18.72 2.57 -21.12
C LEU A 258 -18.55 1.32 -22.00
N LEU A 259 -18.41 0.14 -21.38
CA LEU A 259 -18.32 -1.13 -22.08
C LEU A 259 -19.57 -1.41 -22.90
N GLN A 260 -20.78 -1.21 -22.37
CA GLN A 260 -22.02 -1.40 -23.12
C GLN A 260 -22.15 -0.41 -24.28
N ARG A 261 -21.57 0.79 -24.17
CA ARG A 261 -21.52 1.77 -25.26
C ARG A 261 -20.61 1.32 -26.41
N PHE A 262 -19.49 0.66 -26.12
CA PHE A 262 -18.54 0.19 -27.13
C PHE A 262 -18.75 -1.26 -27.57
N TRP A 263 -19.39 -2.05 -26.72
CA TRP A 263 -19.62 -3.48 -26.89
C TRP A 263 -20.95 -3.87 -26.23
N PRO A 264 -22.10 -3.60 -26.89
CA PRO A 264 -23.39 -3.99 -26.37
C PRO A 264 -23.49 -5.52 -26.31
N THR A 265 -23.35 -6.07 -25.11
CA THR A 265 -23.63 -7.49 -24.86
C THR A 265 -25.13 -7.70 -25.06
N GLN A 266 -25.52 -8.52 -26.04
CA GLN A 266 -26.89 -9.03 -26.10
C GLN A 266 -27.22 -9.66 -24.75
N ALA A 267 -28.29 -9.20 -24.11
CA ALA A 267 -28.76 -9.77 -22.86
C ALA A 267 -29.00 -11.27 -23.08
N ALA A 268 -28.15 -12.12 -22.50
CA ALA A 268 -28.42 -13.53 -22.45
C ALA A 268 -29.75 -13.70 -21.70
N HIS A 269 -30.76 -14.21 -22.41
CA HIS A 269 -32.04 -14.59 -21.84
C HIS A 269 -31.78 -15.43 -20.58
N TYR A 270 -32.07 -14.87 -19.40
CA TYR A 270 -32.24 -15.66 -18.19
C TYR A 270 -33.40 -16.63 -18.49
N ALA A 271 -33.07 -17.88 -18.78
CA ALA A 271 -34.05 -18.95 -18.86
C ALA A 271 -34.78 -18.99 -17.51
N GLN A 272 -36.08 -18.73 -17.52
CA GLN A 272 -36.94 -18.89 -16.35
C GLN A 272 -36.77 -20.31 -15.80
N PRO A 273 -36.66 -20.49 -14.47
CA PRO A 273 -36.66 -21.84 -13.90
C PRO A 273 -38.00 -22.50 -14.25
N LYS A 274 -37.95 -23.58 -15.03
CA LYS A 274 -39.12 -24.39 -15.34
C LYS A 274 -39.75 -24.83 -14.01
N GLY A 275 -41.03 -24.52 -13.87
CA GLY A 275 -41.82 -24.83 -12.69
C GLY A 275 -41.72 -26.30 -12.31
N VAL A 276 -41.61 -26.52 -10.99
CA VAL A 276 -41.93 -27.78 -10.35
C VAL A 276 -43.44 -27.97 -10.54
N GLN A 277 -43.83 -28.87 -11.47
CA GLN A 277 -45.18 -29.42 -11.49
C GLN A 277 -45.19 -30.67 -10.63
N SER A 278 -46.10 -30.61 -9.65
CA SER A 278 -46.72 -31.65 -8.80
C SER A 278 -46.30 -33.11 -8.98
#